data_AF-A0A4Q4VVX6-F1
#
_entry.id   AF-A0A4Q4VVX6-F1
#
_cell.length_a   1.000
_cell.length_b   1.000
_cell.length_c   1.000
_cell.angle_alpha   90.00
_cell.angle_beta   90.00
_cell.angle_gamma   90.00
#
_symmetry.space_group_name_H-M   'P 1'
#
loop_
_entity.id
_entity.type
_entity.pdbx_description
1 polymer ?
#
loop_
_entity_poly.entity_id
_entity_poly.type
_entity_poly.pdbx_seq_one_letter_code
_entity_poly.pdbx_strand_id
1 'polypeptide(L)'
;MRSKLKYVEGLQNRRERLKHLALEHLSPVDAENLGLYDGNVLDSVAGRVIERLHKHHVPVPVPLLSIVSRGLSYTNESIYFDLRSATDAELFFRLGFRDPNTTGTYEPTPLAYAAKSGCSIAYILWLIEHGADVSRCLEYSSDTFPQFVIQGATNAHWLSGWIGDWIPSSQNVECLNPEERRAVGQLNAIVLRVYARDGCRCRCSIGGYSPLLWMLGRMYYDTKAVTSLVARLAWYMEHFGSDMSVQQHKDSVRFITFETLRIQHTCCNPKSSWDWPCPSYDFEEIQEIEEEQAALLEILGDLVAEFEGRVMDILEQESTETLAALVEFWTGYWCDRIKEVLEDLNSAMISDEERLAAERIGVRWYDEPDEEPEEEDKRDIKYWYRRIDEIA
;
A
#
# COMPACT_ATOMS: atom_id res chain seq x y z
N MET A 1 16.70 -25.46 -13.32
CA MET A 1 17.66 -24.44 -13.78
C MET A 1 17.91 -24.48 -15.29
N ARG A 2 18.37 -25.59 -15.90
CA ARG A 2 18.66 -25.67 -17.35
C ARG A 2 17.48 -25.28 -18.28
N SER A 3 16.25 -25.65 -17.93
CA SER A 3 15.07 -25.30 -18.76
C SER A 3 14.70 -23.82 -18.68
N LYS A 4 14.87 -23.17 -17.51
CA LYS A 4 14.64 -21.73 -17.35
C LYS A 4 15.65 -20.92 -18.16
N LEU A 5 16.94 -21.25 -18.05
CA LEU A 5 18.00 -20.58 -18.82
C LEU A 5 17.72 -20.63 -20.33
N LYS A 6 17.40 -21.82 -20.87
CA LYS A 6 17.03 -21.97 -22.28
C LYS A 6 15.83 -21.12 -22.69
N TYR A 7 14.83 -20.99 -21.80
CA TYR A 7 13.68 -20.13 -22.05
C TYR A 7 14.10 -18.66 -22.13
N VAL A 8 14.90 -18.17 -21.18
CA VAL A 8 15.32 -16.76 -21.16
C VAL A 8 16.24 -16.43 -22.34
N GLU A 9 17.20 -17.30 -22.66
CA GLU A 9 18.06 -17.17 -23.85
C GLU A 9 17.21 -17.16 -25.14
N GLY A 10 16.19 -18.02 -25.21
CA GLY A 10 15.26 -18.06 -26.33
C GLY A 10 14.40 -16.79 -26.44
N LEU A 11 14.00 -16.18 -25.32
CA LEU A 11 13.32 -14.90 -25.32
C LEU A 11 14.26 -13.77 -25.76
N GLN A 12 15.44 -13.68 -25.17
CA GLN A 12 16.48 -12.71 -25.54
C GLN A 12 16.77 -12.76 -27.04
N ASN A 13 17.01 -13.94 -27.60
CA ASN A 13 17.29 -14.10 -29.03
C ASN A 13 16.14 -13.59 -29.91
N ARG A 14 14.89 -13.85 -29.54
CA ARG A 14 13.72 -13.33 -30.25
C ARG A 14 13.67 -11.80 -30.20
N ARG A 15 13.94 -11.21 -29.05
CA ARG A 15 13.95 -9.75 -28.85
C ARG A 15 15.06 -9.06 -29.63
N GLU A 16 16.25 -9.63 -29.63
CA GLU A 16 17.37 -9.12 -30.45
C GLU A 16 17.09 -9.21 -31.95
N ARG A 17 16.48 -10.31 -32.41
CA ARG A 17 16.09 -10.44 -33.82
C ARG A 17 15.01 -9.43 -34.23
N LEU A 18 14.05 -9.17 -33.34
CA LEU A 18 13.04 -8.13 -33.55
C LEU A 18 13.69 -6.73 -33.62
N LYS A 19 14.67 -6.45 -32.75
CA LYS A 19 15.42 -5.21 -32.74
C LYS A 19 16.21 -4.98 -34.04
N HIS A 20 16.90 -6.02 -34.53
CA HIS A 20 17.60 -5.96 -35.81
C HIS A 20 16.65 -5.70 -36.97
N LEU A 21 15.52 -6.43 -37.03
CA LEU A 21 14.49 -6.20 -38.04
C LEU A 21 13.96 -4.75 -38.00
N ALA A 22 13.76 -4.20 -36.80
CA ALA A 22 13.36 -2.82 -36.64
C ALA A 22 14.42 -1.82 -37.11
N LEU A 23 15.69 -2.02 -36.79
CA LEU A 23 16.79 -1.15 -37.22
C LEU A 23 17.02 -1.17 -38.74
N GLU A 24 16.71 -2.28 -39.42
CA GLU A 24 16.82 -2.39 -40.88
C GLU A 24 15.73 -1.62 -41.64
N HIS A 25 14.55 -1.46 -41.02
CA HIS A 25 13.36 -0.97 -41.73
C HIS A 25 12.78 0.34 -41.20
N LEU A 26 13.07 0.72 -39.95
CA LEU A 26 12.57 1.96 -39.37
C LEU A 26 13.53 3.13 -39.65
N SER A 27 12.96 4.33 -39.70
CA SER A 27 13.77 5.54 -39.80
C SER A 27 14.63 5.71 -38.54
N PRO A 28 15.78 6.41 -38.62
CA PRO A 28 16.61 6.68 -37.44
C PRO A 28 15.84 7.38 -36.31
N VAL A 29 14.90 8.27 -36.66
CA VAL A 29 14.02 8.96 -35.71
C VAL A 29 13.07 7.99 -35.02
N ASP A 30 12.46 7.06 -35.77
CA ASP A 30 11.61 6.02 -35.18
C ASP A 30 12.42 5.08 -34.26
N ALA A 31 13.63 4.71 -34.68
CA ALA A 31 14.53 3.84 -33.93
C ALA A 31 15.02 4.49 -32.63
N GLU A 32 15.38 5.78 -32.67
CA GLU A 32 15.76 6.56 -31.49
C GLU A 32 14.58 6.70 -30.51
N ASN A 33 13.39 7.05 -31.00
CA ASN A 33 12.18 7.16 -30.18
C ASN A 33 11.73 5.85 -29.51
N LEU A 34 12.17 4.71 -30.05
CA LEU A 34 11.90 3.38 -29.51
C LEU A 34 13.07 2.81 -28.69
N GLY A 35 14.16 3.57 -28.50
CA GLY A 35 15.33 3.14 -27.74
C GLY A 35 16.11 1.99 -28.40
N LEU A 36 16.01 1.83 -29.73
CA LEU A 36 16.63 0.67 -30.43
C LEU A 36 18.16 0.73 -30.47
N TYR A 37 18.75 1.89 -30.20
CA TYR A 37 20.21 2.06 -30.14
C TYR A 37 20.80 1.71 -28.78
N ASP A 38 19.97 1.58 -27.75
CA ASP A 38 20.43 1.21 -26.41
C ASP A 38 21.01 -0.20 -26.42
N GLY A 39 21.96 -0.51 -25.54
CA GLY A 39 22.50 -1.87 -25.39
C GLY A 39 21.49 -2.89 -24.81
N ASN A 40 20.26 -2.47 -24.55
CA ASN A 40 19.24 -3.23 -23.84
C ASN A 40 18.46 -4.15 -24.79
N VAL A 41 17.98 -5.25 -24.22
CA VAL A 41 17.05 -6.16 -24.89
C VAL A 41 15.66 -5.51 -24.90
N LEU A 42 14.95 -5.60 -26.03
CA LEU A 42 13.57 -5.12 -26.11
C LEU A 42 12.68 -5.90 -25.15
N ASP A 43 12.08 -5.20 -24.19
CA ASP A 43 11.13 -5.80 -23.25
C ASP A 43 9.79 -5.09 -23.35
N SER A 44 9.56 -4.05 -22.54
CA SER A 44 8.29 -3.33 -22.51
C SER A 44 7.96 -2.58 -23.80
N VAL A 45 8.97 -2.22 -24.59
CA VAL A 45 8.79 -1.53 -25.88
C VAL A 45 8.55 -2.49 -27.05
N ALA A 46 8.64 -3.81 -26.86
CA ALA A 46 8.59 -4.78 -27.95
C ALA A 46 7.25 -4.74 -28.71
N GLY A 47 6.13 -4.50 -28.02
CA GLY A 47 4.82 -4.33 -28.66
C GLY A 47 4.79 -3.14 -29.61
N ARG A 48 5.21 -1.96 -29.13
CA ARG A 48 5.33 -0.72 -29.93
C ARG A 48 6.24 -0.87 -31.15
N VAL A 49 7.31 -1.66 -31.05
CA VAL A 49 8.19 -1.97 -32.18
C VAL A 49 7.44 -2.77 -33.26
N ILE A 50 6.69 -3.79 -32.87
CA ILE A 50 5.87 -4.60 -33.79
C ILE A 50 4.81 -3.72 -34.48
N GLU A 51 4.10 -2.89 -33.71
CA GLU A 51 3.11 -1.95 -34.24
C GLU A 51 3.73 -0.99 -35.27
N ARG A 52 4.91 -0.45 -34.97
CA ARG A 52 5.62 0.47 -35.87
C ARG A 52 6.05 -0.23 -37.16
N LEU A 53 6.56 -1.46 -37.07
CA LEU A 53 6.90 -2.28 -38.23
C LEU A 53 5.67 -2.55 -39.11
N HIS A 54 4.54 -2.92 -38.52
CA HIS A 54 3.29 -3.12 -39.26
C HIS A 54 2.79 -1.84 -39.93
N LYS A 55 2.93 -0.68 -39.27
CA LYS A 55 2.57 0.63 -39.86
C LYS A 55 3.41 0.97 -41.10
N HIS A 56 4.65 0.49 -41.16
CA HIS A 56 5.52 0.59 -42.34
C HIS A 56 5.38 -0.60 -43.31
N HIS A 57 4.31 -1.40 -43.16
CA HIS A 57 4.02 -2.58 -43.97
C HIS A 57 5.13 -3.65 -43.98
N VAL A 58 5.92 -3.72 -42.91
CA VAL A 58 6.95 -4.75 -42.72
C VAL A 58 6.33 -5.97 -42.03
N PRO A 59 6.32 -7.15 -42.65
CA PRO A 59 5.77 -8.35 -42.02
C PRO A 59 6.69 -8.83 -40.88
N VAL A 60 6.15 -8.94 -39.66
CA VAL A 60 6.87 -9.51 -38.53
C VAL A 60 6.66 -11.03 -38.49
N PRO A 61 7.72 -11.86 -38.56
CA PRO A 61 7.59 -13.30 -38.46
C PRO A 61 6.92 -13.75 -37.16
N VAL A 62 6.00 -14.71 -37.24
CA VAL A 62 5.26 -15.25 -36.09
C VAL A 62 6.15 -15.59 -34.88
N PRO A 63 7.34 -16.21 -35.03
CA PRO A 63 8.21 -16.50 -33.89
C PRO A 63 8.74 -15.27 -33.13
N LEU A 64 8.68 -14.07 -33.73
CA LEU A 64 9.12 -12.81 -33.12
C LEU A 64 7.98 -12.02 -32.48
N LEU A 65 6.73 -12.44 -32.69
CA LEU A 65 5.58 -11.81 -32.04
C LEU A 65 5.64 -12.08 -30.53
N SER A 66 5.36 -11.03 -29.74
CA SER A 66 5.15 -11.14 -28.29
C SER A 66 3.88 -11.95 -28.04
N ILE A 67 4.01 -13.25 -27.78
CA ILE A 67 2.89 -14.07 -27.30
C ILE A 67 3.14 -14.33 -25.82
N VAL A 68 2.41 -13.65 -24.94
CA VAL A 68 2.31 -14.01 -23.52
C VAL A 68 0.87 -14.45 -23.24
N SER A 69 0.73 -15.49 -22.43
CA SER A 69 -0.35 -16.47 -22.37
C SER A 69 -1.74 -16.01 -21.89
N ARG A 70 -2.20 -14.79 -22.20
CA ARG A 70 -3.54 -14.28 -21.80
C ARG A 70 -4.26 -13.52 -22.90
N GLY A 71 -4.35 -14.12 -24.09
CA GLY A 71 -4.99 -13.47 -25.24
C GLY A 71 -4.05 -12.47 -25.92
N LEU A 72 -4.42 -12.08 -27.14
CA LEU A 72 -3.61 -11.33 -28.10
C LEU A 72 -3.32 -9.87 -27.71
N SER A 73 -2.86 -9.62 -26.49
CA SER A 73 -2.37 -8.31 -26.10
C SER A 73 -0.88 -8.24 -26.37
N TYR A 74 -0.49 -7.30 -27.23
CA TYR A 74 0.89 -6.80 -27.32
C TYR A 74 1.20 -6.08 -26.01
N THR A 75 1.32 -6.80 -24.89
CA THR A 75 1.50 -6.15 -23.61
C THR A 75 2.83 -5.41 -23.66
N ASN A 76 2.77 -4.08 -23.56
CA ASN A 76 3.94 -3.22 -23.41
C ASN A 76 4.48 -3.31 -21.98
N GLU A 77 4.39 -4.50 -21.39
CA GLU A 77 4.68 -4.78 -19.99
C GLU A 77 6.09 -5.33 -19.89
N SER A 78 6.79 -4.93 -18.83
CA SER A 78 8.08 -5.54 -18.54
C SER A 78 7.91 -6.98 -18.05
N ILE A 79 8.88 -7.84 -18.37
CA ILE A 79 8.97 -9.18 -17.80
C ILE A 79 8.96 -9.17 -16.25
N TYR A 80 9.37 -8.07 -15.61
CA TYR A 80 9.37 -7.93 -14.15
C TYR A 80 7.97 -7.94 -13.52
N PHE A 81 6.89 -7.78 -14.30
CA PHE A 81 5.53 -8.03 -13.80
C PHE A 81 5.24 -9.52 -13.56
N ASP A 82 5.82 -10.41 -14.36
CA ASP A 82 5.58 -11.86 -14.29
C ASP A 82 6.51 -12.57 -13.29
N LEU A 83 7.61 -11.92 -12.91
CA LEU A 83 8.59 -12.46 -12.00
C LEU A 83 8.17 -12.28 -10.54
N ARG A 84 8.66 -13.20 -9.68
CA ARG A 84 8.37 -13.25 -8.24
C ARG A 84 9.60 -13.54 -7.38
N SER A 85 10.77 -13.78 -7.99
CA SER A 85 12.01 -14.12 -7.29
C SER A 85 13.18 -13.30 -7.79
N ALA A 86 14.04 -12.86 -6.86
CA ALA A 86 15.28 -12.16 -7.18
C ALA A 86 16.20 -13.00 -8.09
N THR A 87 16.29 -14.31 -7.85
CA THR A 87 17.14 -15.22 -8.65
C THR A 87 16.70 -15.29 -10.11
N ASP A 88 15.40 -15.38 -10.38
CA ASP A 88 14.92 -15.37 -11.76
C ASP A 88 15.10 -13.97 -12.37
N ALA A 89 14.83 -12.91 -11.62
CA ALA A 89 15.02 -11.53 -12.09
C ALA A 89 16.46 -11.20 -12.47
N GLU A 90 17.42 -11.66 -11.66
CA GLU A 90 18.84 -11.58 -11.95
C GLU A 90 19.22 -12.28 -13.26
N LEU A 91 18.58 -13.40 -13.57
CA LEU A 91 18.83 -14.11 -14.83
C LEU A 91 18.41 -13.28 -16.05
N PHE A 92 17.22 -12.66 -16.00
CA PHE A 92 16.76 -11.76 -17.07
C PHE A 92 17.63 -10.50 -17.12
N PHE A 93 17.99 -9.93 -15.98
CA PHE A 93 18.87 -8.77 -15.93
C PHE A 93 20.25 -9.08 -16.55
N ARG A 94 20.88 -10.21 -16.26
CA ARG A 94 22.16 -10.55 -16.91
C ARG A 94 22.08 -10.66 -18.43
N LEU A 95 20.91 -10.98 -18.95
CA LEU A 95 20.67 -11.10 -20.39
C LEU A 95 20.24 -9.79 -21.06
N GLY A 96 20.16 -8.67 -20.32
CA GLY A 96 19.98 -7.33 -20.89
C GLY A 96 18.57 -6.74 -20.78
N PHE A 97 17.66 -7.39 -20.06
CA PHE A 97 16.34 -6.81 -19.73
C PHE A 97 16.52 -5.73 -18.65
N ARG A 98 16.05 -4.49 -18.89
CA ARG A 98 16.39 -3.29 -18.07
C ARG A 98 15.19 -2.39 -17.75
N ASP A 99 13.99 -2.94 -17.73
CA ASP A 99 12.74 -2.16 -17.67
C ASP A 99 12.00 -2.24 -16.31
N PRO A 100 12.64 -2.05 -15.14
CA PRO A 100 11.98 -2.24 -13.83
C PRO A 100 10.96 -1.14 -13.49
N ASN A 101 10.89 -0.06 -14.29
CA ASN A 101 10.02 1.10 -14.06
C ASN A 101 8.88 1.23 -15.07
N THR A 102 8.76 0.33 -16.04
CA THR A 102 7.72 0.46 -17.06
C THR A 102 6.35 0.27 -16.43
N THR A 103 5.43 1.19 -16.69
CA THR A 103 4.03 1.06 -16.28
C THR A 103 3.34 -0.03 -17.08
N GLY A 104 2.57 -0.89 -16.42
CA GLY A 104 1.78 -1.92 -17.10
C GLY A 104 0.53 -1.37 -17.78
N THR A 105 -0.26 -2.24 -18.40
CA THR A 105 -1.52 -1.87 -19.09
C THR A 105 -2.54 -1.24 -18.13
N TYR A 106 -2.45 -1.59 -16.85
CA TYR A 106 -3.28 -1.05 -15.76
C TYR A 106 -2.51 -0.10 -14.84
N GLU A 107 -1.33 0.34 -15.28
CA GLU A 107 -0.51 1.43 -14.72
C GLU A 107 0.26 1.23 -13.40
N PRO A 108 0.25 0.11 -12.64
CA PRO A 108 1.28 -0.06 -11.63
C PRO A 108 2.63 -0.27 -12.32
N THR A 109 3.71 0.15 -11.67
CA THR A 109 5.07 -0.31 -12.02
C THR A 109 5.28 -1.75 -11.52
N PRO A 110 6.33 -2.46 -11.97
CA PRO A 110 6.68 -3.77 -11.42
C PRO A 110 6.85 -3.73 -9.90
N LEU A 111 7.38 -2.63 -9.35
CA LEU A 111 7.58 -2.46 -7.92
C LEU A 111 6.26 -2.34 -7.14
N ALA A 112 5.34 -1.47 -7.55
CA ALA A 112 4.01 -1.38 -6.94
C ALA A 112 3.23 -2.70 -7.08
N TYR A 113 3.31 -3.33 -8.25
CA TYR A 113 2.66 -4.61 -8.49
C TYR A 113 3.24 -5.74 -7.63
N ALA A 114 4.55 -5.73 -7.40
CA ALA A 114 5.22 -6.69 -6.53
C ALA A 114 4.76 -6.56 -5.08
N ALA A 115 4.67 -5.32 -4.56
CA ALA A 115 4.14 -5.03 -3.24
C ALA A 115 2.68 -5.49 -3.11
N LYS A 116 1.83 -5.11 -4.07
CA LYS A 116 0.41 -5.51 -4.10
C LYS A 116 0.24 -7.04 -4.11
N SER A 117 1.02 -7.74 -4.92
CA SER A 117 0.86 -9.18 -5.13
C SER A 117 1.48 -10.03 -4.02
N GLY A 118 1.97 -9.42 -2.94
CA GLY A 118 2.63 -10.13 -1.84
C GLY A 118 3.93 -10.83 -2.27
N CYS A 119 4.71 -10.21 -3.14
CA CYS A 119 6.01 -10.76 -3.52
C CYS A 119 6.96 -10.81 -2.32
N SER A 120 7.96 -11.71 -2.41
CA SER A 120 9.00 -11.79 -1.38
C SER A 120 9.77 -10.48 -1.24
N ILE A 121 10.16 -10.12 -0.01
CA ILE A 121 10.99 -8.95 0.29
C ILE A 121 12.30 -8.95 -0.52
N ALA A 122 12.89 -10.13 -0.74
CA ALA A 122 14.10 -10.28 -1.54
C ALA A 122 13.90 -9.81 -3.00
N TYR A 123 12.74 -10.08 -3.60
CA TYR A 123 12.44 -9.62 -4.95
C TYR A 123 12.18 -8.11 -4.99
N ILE A 124 11.46 -7.58 -3.99
CA ILE A 124 11.19 -6.15 -3.86
C ILE A 124 12.50 -5.35 -3.74
N LEU A 125 13.39 -5.76 -2.83
CA LEU A 125 14.69 -5.12 -2.67
C LEU A 125 15.54 -5.26 -3.93
N TRP A 126 15.53 -6.42 -4.59
CA TRP A 126 16.23 -6.61 -5.86
C TRP A 126 15.75 -5.61 -6.93
N LEU A 127 14.44 -5.37 -7.06
CA LEU A 127 13.92 -4.36 -7.99
C LEU A 127 14.47 -2.96 -7.69
N ILE A 128 14.48 -2.57 -6.41
CA ILE A 128 15.00 -1.26 -5.97
C ILE A 128 16.50 -1.14 -6.26
N GLU A 129 17.29 -2.17 -5.92
CA GLU A 129 18.74 -2.22 -6.20
C GLU A 129 19.06 -2.11 -7.69
N HIS A 130 18.14 -2.55 -8.56
CA HIS A 130 18.29 -2.53 -10.01
C HIS A 130 17.59 -1.33 -10.66
N GLY A 131 17.27 -0.31 -9.88
CA GLY A 131 16.85 1.01 -10.36
C GLY A 131 15.34 1.23 -10.39
N ALA A 132 14.53 0.38 -9.75
CA ALA A 132 13.12 0.68 -9.57
C ALA A 132 12.95 1.93 -8.68
N ASP A 133 12.20 2.91 -9.16
CA ASP A 133 12.03 4.20 -8.51
C ASP A 133 10.93 4.15 -7.45
N VAL A 134 11.33 4.17 -6.18
CA VAL A 134 10.43 4.15 -5.02
C VAL A 134 9.58 5.43 -4.92
N SER A 135 10.07 6.55 -5.44
CA SER A 135 9.38 7.85 -5.39
C SER A 135 8.48 8.09 -6.59
N ARG A 136 8.50 7.19 -7.59
CA ARG A 136 7.70 7.35 -8.80
C ARG A 136 6.23 7.52 -8.48
N CYS A 137 5.69 8.67 -8.87
CA CYS A 137 4.26 8.90 -8.88
C CYS A 137 3.59 7.90 -9.82
N LEU A 138 2.54 7.30 -9.32
CA LEU A 138 1.62 6.50 -10.09
C LEU A 138 0.58 7.49 -10.62
N GLU A 139 0.99 8.30 -11.58
CA GLU A 139 0.06 9.14 -12.32
C GLU A 139 -0.70 8.26 -13.29
N TYR A 140 -2.02 8.26 -13.13
CA TYR A 140 -2.88 7.40 -13.93
C TYR A 140 -3.41 8.17 -15.15
N SER A 141 -3.49 7.52 -16.31
CA SER A 141 -3.99 8.15 -17.53
C SER A 141 -5.51 8.35 -17.49
N SER A 142 -6.04 9.13 -18.43
CA SER A 142 -7.49 9.31 -18.63
C SER A 142 -8.25 8.01 -18.91
N ASP A 143 -7.54 6.94 -19.28
CA ASP A 143 -8.11 5.64 -19.59
C ASP A 143 -8.17 4.72 -18.34
N THR A 144 -7.57 5.13 -17.23
CA THR A 144 -7.68 4.41 -15.97
C THR A 144 -9.00 4.74 -15.30
N PHE A 145 -9.69 3.68 -14.90
CA PHE A 145 -10.93 3.81 -14.14
C PHE A 145 -10.71 4.67 -12.88
N PRO A 146 -11.46 5.77 -12.70
CA PRO A 146 -11.25 6.74 -11.62
C PRO A 146 -11.18 6.13 -10.22
N GLN A 147 -11.88 5.00 -10.01
CA GLN A 147 -11.87 4.27 -8.74
C GLN A 147 -10.49 3.70 -8.31
N PHE A 148 -9.52 3.62 -9.21
CA PHE A 148 -8.19 3.06 -8.93
C PHE A 148 -7.09 4.11 -8.78
N VAL A 149 -7.46 5.39 -8.88
CA VAL A 149 -6.53 6.51 -8.95
C VAL A 149 -6.46 7.19 -7.59
N ILE A 150 -5.40 6.92 -6.82
CA ILE A 150 -5.06 7.77 -5.68
C ILE A 150 -4.04 8.79 -6.19
N GLN A 151 -4.53 10.00 -6.49
CA GLN A 151 -3.70 11.10 -6.99
C GLN A 151 -2.49 11.31 -6.07
N GLY A 152 -1.29 11.44 -6.63
CA GLY A 152 -0.06 11.68 -5.86
C GLY A 152 0.49 10.46 -5.12
N ALA A 153 -0.19 9.30 -5.17
CA ALA A 153 0.38 8.07 -4.63
C ALA A 153 1.63 7.65 -5.41
N THR A 154 2.56 7.02 -4.71
CA THR A 154 3.86 6.59 -5.26
C THR A 154 4.09 5.11 -4.96
N ASN A 155 5.13 4.51 -5.56
CA ASN A 155 5.56 3.17 -5.19
C ASN A 155 5.82 3.01 -3.68
N ALA A 156 6.33 4.05 -3.00
CA ALA A 156 6.56 4.05 -1.56
C ALA A 156 5.28 3.80 -0.74
N HIS A 157 4.15 4.32 -1.19
CA HIS A 157 2.85 4.13 -0.53
C HIS A 157 2.42 2.65 -0.58
N TRP A 158 2.56 2.00 -1.74
CA TRP A 158 2.28 0.57 -1.90
C TRP A 158 3.21 -0.32 -1.07
N LEU A 159 4.50 0.01 -1.06
CA LEU A 159 5.50 -0.70 -0.26
C LEU A 159 5.21 -0.55 1.24
N SER A 160 4.81 0.63 1.68
CA SER A 160 4.38 0.87 3.06
C SER A 160 3.16 0.04 3.43
N GLY A 161 2.19 -0.09 2.52
CA GLY A 161 1.05 -0.96 2.73
C GLY A 161 1.47 -2.42 2.92
N TRP A 162 2.41 -2.91 2.09
CA TRP A 162 2.99 -4.25 2.23
C TRP A 162 3.73 -4.43 3.57
N ILE A 163 4.49 -3.43 4.02
CA ILE A 163 5.15 -3.45 5.34
C ILE A 163 4.08 -3.52 6.46
N GLY A 164 3.00 -2.77 6.31
CA GLY A 164 1.88 -2.77 7.26
C GLY A 164 1.24 -4.14 7.38
N ASP A 165 1.00 -4.82 6.26
CA ASP A 165 0.47 -6.18 6.22
C ASP A 165 1.47 -7.20 6.83
N TRP A 166 2.78 -6.96 6.71
CA TRP A 166 3.84 -7.82 7.25
C TRP A 166 4.02 -7.68 8.78
N ILE A 167 3.80 -6.49 9.34
CA ILE A 167 3.99 -6.24 10.77
C ILE A 167 3.04 -7.13 11.59
N PRO A 168 3.55 -7.92 12.53
CA PRO A 168 2.76 -8.95 13.19
C PRO A 168 1.65 -8.33 14.01
N SER A 169 0.49 -8.99 14.07
CA SER A 169 -0.41 -8.77 15.21
C SER A 169 0.30 -9.25 16.48
N SER A 170 -0.03 -8.65 17.62
CA SER A 170 0.59 -8.93 18.93
C SER A 170 0.60 -10.42 19.34
N GLN A 171 -0.17 -11.28 18.66
CA GLN A 171 -0.23 -12.73 18.89
C GLN A 171 0.81 -13.56 18.12
N ASN A 172 1.60 -12.98 17.19
CA ASN A 172 2.47 -13.73 16.27
C ASN A 172 3.97 -13.33 16.29
N VAL A 173 4.40 -12.58 17.32
CA VAL A 173 5.74 -11.93 17.35
C VAL A 173 6.92 -12.91 17.39
N GLU A 174 6.75 -14.09 17.99
CA GLU A 174 7.83 -15.07 18.19
C GLU A 174 8.24 -15.83 16.91
N CYS A 175 7.50 -15.67 15.80
CA CYS A 175 7.69 -16.45 14.57
C CYS A 175 8.48 -15.75 13.46
N LEU A 176 8.90 -14.49 13.65
CA LEU A 176 9.52 -13.71 12.57
C LEU A 176 11.00 -14.05 12.38
N ASN A 177 11.35 -14.51 11.18
CA ASN A 177 12.72 -14.74 10.75
C ASN A 177 13.58 -13.46 10.92
N PRO A 178 14.70 -13.51 11.67
CA PRO A 178 15.60 -12.35 11.84
C PRO A 178 16.15 -11.77 10.54
N GLU A 179 16.40 -12.60 9.52
CA GLU A 179 16.89 -12.14 8.22
C GLU A 179 15.81 -11.36 7.46
N GLU A 180 14.58 -11.86 7.51
CA GLU A 180 13.43 -11.19 6.90
C GLU A 180 13.15 -9.86 7.60
N ARG A 181 13.18 -9.83 8.94
CA ARG A 181 13.06 -8.59 9.72
C ARG A 181 14.10 -7.55 9.32
N ARG A 182 15.36 -7.97 9.11
CA ARG A 182 16.43 -7.07 8.65
C ARG A 182 16.14 -6.53 7.25
N ALA A 183 15.70 -7.39 6.32
CA ALA A 183 15.35 -6.99 4.97
C ALA A 183 14.16 -6.02 4.94
N VAL A 184 13.15 -6.25 5.78
CA VAL A 184 12.02 -5.33 5.96
C VAL A 184 12.48 -4.00 6.55
N GLY A 185 13.38 -4.01 7.54
CA GLY A 185 13.98 -2.80 8.08
C GLY A 185 14.71 -1.97 7.02
N GLN A 186 15.45 -2.62 6.11
CA GLN A 186 16.08 -1.95 4.98
C GLN A 186 15.05 -1.30 4.05
N LEU A 187 13.98 -2.02 3.70
CA LEU A 187 12.89 -1.47 2.88
C LEU A 187 12.20 -0.30 3.58
N ASN A 188 11.90 -0.43 4.88
CA ASN A 188 11.27 0.59 5.69
C ASN A 188 12.10 1.89 5.70
N ALA A 189 13.41 1.79 5.94
CA ALA A 189 14.31 2.94 5.92
C ALA A 189 14.37 3.64 4.55
N ILE A 190 14.24 2.88 3.44
CA ILE A 190 14.16 3.46 2.08
C ILE A 190 12.83 4.19 1.90
N VAL A 191 11.74 3.57 2.30
CA VAL A 191 10.37 4.05 2.10
C VAL A 191 10.07 5.29 2.94
N LEU A 192 10.49 5.31 4.21
CA LEU A 192 10.25 6.45 5.11
C LEU A 192 10.98 7.73 4.68
N ARG A 193 12.03 7.62 3.86
CA ARG A 193 12.74 8.79 3.30
C ARG A 193 11.99 9.43 2.13
N VAL A 194 10.98 8.75 1.58
CA VAL A 194 10.15 9.31 0.52
C VAL A 194 9.14 10.26 1.13
N TYR A 195 9.45 11.55 1.02
CA TYR A 195 8.53 12.63 1.42
C TYR A 195 7.51 12.90 0.31
N ALA A 196 6.58 11.96 0.13
CA ALA A 196 5.44 12.11 -0.75
C ALA A 196 4.16 12.18 0.09
N ARG A 197 3.19 12.97 -0.37
CA ARG A 197 1.82 12.96 0.14
C ARG A 197 0.87 12.77 -1.02
N ASP A 198 -0.13 11.92 -0.84
CA ASP A 198 -1.19 11.75 -1.82
C ASP A 198 -2.17 12.92 -1.81
N GLY A 199 -3.15 12.90 -2.71
CA GLY A 199 -4.16 13.93 -2.87
C GLY A 199 -5.28 13.89 -1.83
N CYS A 200 -5.16 13.08 -0.77
CA CYS A 200 -6.19 12.97 0.25
C CYS A 200 -6.43 14.29 1.00
N ARG A 201 -7.70 14.60 1.26
CA ARG A 201 -8.13 15.82 1.98
C ARG A 201 -8.73 15.55 3.37
N CYS A 202 -8.81 14.29 3.78
CA CYS A 202 -9.39 13.92 5.07
C CYS A 202 -8.61 14.52 6.24
N ARG A 203 -9.34 14.93 7.28
CA ARG A 203 -8.80 15.56 8.50
C ARG A 203 -7.95 14.63 9.36
N CYS A 204 -7.92 13.34 9.08
CA CYS A 204 -7.00 12.38 9.71
C CYS A 204 -5.52 12.64 9.40
N SER A 205 -5.23 13.42 8.36
CA SER A 205 -3.87 13.80 7.95
C SER A 205 -3.80 15.27 7.54
N ILE A 206 -2.63 15.89 7.65
CA ILE A 206 -2.42 17.27 7.19
C ILE A 206 -1.70 17.21 5.84
N GLY A 207 -2.39 17.64 4.77
CA GLY A 207 -1.80 17.75 3.43
C GLY A 207 -1.67 16.43 2.66
N GLY A 208 -2.46 15.41 3.03
CA GLY A 208 -2.47 14.10 2.37
C GLY A 208 -1.76 13.01 3.15
N TYR A 209 -2.03 11.75 2.79
CA TYR A 209 -1.41 10.60 3.42
C TYR A 209 0.02 10.46 2.95
N SER A 210 0.92 10.24 3.90
CA SER A 210 2.29 9.81 3.63
C SER A 210 2.38 8.28 3.51
N PRO A 211 3.51 7.73 3.02
CA PRO A 211 3.74 6.30 3.04
C PRO A 211 3.54 5.67 4.43
N LEU A 212 4.01 6.32 5.51
CA LEU A 212 3.76 5.88 6.88
C LEU A 212 2.26 5.76 7.20
N LEU A 213 1.44 6.73 6.79
CA LEU A 213 0.00 6.68 7.04
C LEU A 213 -0.69 5.55 6.25
N TRP A 214 -0.21 5.20 5.06
CA TRP A 214 -0.67 4.01 4.34
C TRP A 214 -0.33 2.72 5.10
N MET A 215 0.85 2.65 5.72
CA MET A 215 1.24 1.52 6.57
C MET A 215 0.31 1.41 7.79
N LEU A 216 0.07 2.51 8.51
CA LEU A 216 -0.83 2.51 9.68
C LEU A 216 -2.27 2.16 9.31
N GLY A 217 -2.77 2.68 8.18
CA GLY A 217 -4.08 2.32 7.66
C GLY A 217 -4.21 0.83 7.36
N ARG A 218 -3.15 0.19 6.86
CA ARG A 218 -3.10 -1.27 6.68
C ARG A 218 -3.10 -2.02 8.00
N MET A 219 -2.28 -1.59 8.96
CA MET A 219 -2.26 -2.19 10.30
C MET A 219 -3.63 -2.14 10.99
N TYR A 220 -4.31 -1.01 10.85
CA TYR A 220 -5.62 -0.79 11.45
C TYR A 220 -6.66 -1.70 10.81
N TYR A 221 -6.73 -1.71 9.47
CA TYR A 221 -7.78 -2.45 8.78
C TYR A 221 -7.81 -3.92 9.18
N ASP A 222 -6.66 -4.59 9.26
CA ASP A 222 -6.62 -6.04 9.50
C ASP A 222 -7.22 -6.45 10.85
N THR A 223 -7.30 -5.49 11.77
CA THR A 223 -7.77 -5.73 13.14
C THR A 223 -9.09 -5.02 13.43
N LYS A 224 -9.35 -3.90 12.74
CA LYS A 224 -10.42 -2.91 13.03
C LYS A 224 -10.49 -2.51 14.51
N ALA A 225 -9.39 -2.67 15.23
CA ALA A 225 -9.30 -2.50 16.67
C ALA A 225 -8.11 -1.60 17.01
N VAL A 226 -8.41 -0.44 17.57
CA VAL A 226 -7.41 0.57 17.96
C VAL A 226 -6.37 0.01 18.93
N THR A 227 -6.79 -0.80 19.91
CA THR A 227 -5.87 -1.43 20.86
C THR A 227 -4.84 -2.33 20.17
N SER A 228 -5.26 -3.01 19.09
CA SER A 228 -4.38 -3.82 18.26
C SER A 228 -3.46 -2.94 17.42
N LEU A 229 -3.97 -1.83 16.86
CA LEU A 229 -3.15 -0.85 16.14
C LEU A 229 -2.05 -0.26 17.02
N VAL A 230 -2.38 0.15 18.25
CA VAL A 230 -1.40 0.68 19.22
C VAL A 230 -0.34 -0.36 19.58
N ALA A 231 -0.74 -1.61 19.81
CA ALA A 231 0.22 -2.69 20.07
C ALA A 231 1.16 -2.94 18.88
N ARG A 232 0.62 -2.90 17.64
CA ARG A 232 1.42 -3.02 16.40
C ARG A 232 2.36 -1.84 16.23
N LEU A 233 1.92 -0.62 16.52
CA LEU A 233 2.76 0.57 16.46
C LEU A 233 3.87 0.53 17.53
N ALA A 234 3.56 0.12 18.76
CA ALA A 234 4.56 -0.06 19.80
C ALA A 234 5.66 -1.05 19.36
N TRP A 235 5.25 -2.21 18.85
CA TRP A 235 6.20 -3.18 18.28
C TRP A 235 7.01 -2.59 17.13
N TYR A 236 6.36 -1.84 16.24
CA TYR A 236 7.05 -1.15 15.14
C TYR A 236 8.09 -0.16 15.65
N MET A 237 7.78 0.64 16.67
CA MET A 237 8.70 1.62 17.26
C MET A 237 9.92 0.94 17.90
N GLU A 238 9.74 -0.17 18.59
CA GLU A 238 10.84 -0.94 19.18
C GLU A 238 11.87 -1.42 18.13
N HIS A 239 11.40 -1.72 16.91
CA HIS A 239 12.22 -2.35 15.87
C HIS A 239 12.70 -1.38 14.79
N PHE A 240 11.90 -0.38 14.47
CA PHE A 240 12.08 0.52 13.33
C PHE A 240 11.88 2.00 13.69
N GLY A 241 11.54 2.31 14.95
CA GLY A 241 11.23 3.68 15.37
C GLY A 241 12.39 4.66 15.20
N SER A 242 13.64 4.19 15.19
CA SER A 242 14.81 5.04 14.93
C SER A 242 14.86 5.62 13.52
N ASP A 243 14.14 5.04 12.56
CA ASP A 243 14.06 5.55 11.18
C ASP A 243 12.96 6.60 11.02
N MET A 244 12.11 6.82 12.03
CA MET A 244 11.03 7.78 11.98
C MET A 244 11.54 9.22 12.20
N SER A 245 11.06 10.12 11.36
CA SER A 245 11.21 11.56 11.55
C SER A 245 10.21 12.10 12.57
N VAL A 246 10.49 13.29 13.11
CA VAL A 246 9.56 14.02 13.98
C VAL A 246 8.17 14.13 13.35
N GLN A 247 8.09 14.54 12.08
CA GLN A 247 6.80 14.69 11.39
C GLN A 247 6.04 13.36 11.29
N GLN A 248 6.75 12.24 11.13
CA GLN A 248 6.15 10.92 11.09
C GLN A 248 5.52 10.52 12.43
N HIS A 249 6.15 10.85 13.57
CA HIS A 249 5.52 10.66 14.87
C HIS A 249 4.26 11.51 15.05
N LYS A 250 4.30 12.78 14.62
CA LYS A 250 3.14 13.68 14.65
C LYS A 250 1.99 13.16 13.78
N ASP A 251 2.31 12.70 12.58
CA ASP A 251 1.34 12.09 11.67
C ASP A 251 0.70 10.84 12.30
N SER A 252 1.47 9.99 13.00
CA SER A 252 0.95 8.84 13.75
C SER A 252 -0.03 9.24 14.86
N VAL A 253 0.33 10.23 15.68
CA VAL A 253 -0.53 10.78 16.73
C VAL A 253 -1.88 11.20 16.17
N ARG A 254 -1.86 12.01 15.10
CA ARG A 254 -3.08 12.51 14.48
C ARG A 254 -3.94 11.39 13.92
N PHE A 255 -3.34 10.48 13.14
CA PHE A 255 -4.06 9.40 12.49
C PHE A 255 -4.72 8.46 13.51
N ILE A 256 -3.98 7.98 14.50
CA ILE A 256 -4.51 7.00 15.47
C ILE A 256 -5.56 7.65 16.38
N THR A 257 -5.35 8.90 16.80
CA THR A 257 -6.35 9.64 17.58
C THR A 257 -7.63 9.84 16.78
N PHE A 258 -7.53 10.17 15.49
CA PHE A 258 -8.67 10.28 14.58
C PHE A 258 -9.45 8.97 14.48
N GLU A 259 -8.77 7.84 14.24
CA GLU A 259 -9.40 6.51 14.20
C GLU A 259 -10.13 6.19 15.51
N THR A 260 -9.54 6.60 16.63
CA THR A 260 -10.06 6.27 17.97
C THR A 260 -11.30 7.06 18.34
N LEU A 261 -11.37 8.32 17.92
CA LEU A 261 -12.57 9.16 18.04
C LEU A 261 -13.68 8.75 17.06
N ARG A 262 -13.44 7.75 16.20
CA ARG A 262 -14.38 7.24 15.19
C ARG A 262 -14.92 8.36 14.28
N ILE A 263 -14.08 9.34 13.97
CA ILE A 263 -14.42 10.41 13.02
C ILE A 263 -14.51 9.79 11.62
N GLN A 264 -15.47 10.24 10.82
CA GLN A 264 -15.71 9.67 9.51
C GLN A 264 -14.57 10.03 8.56
N HIS A 265 -13.98 9.01 7.94
CA HIS A 265 -12.98 9.22 6.90
C HIS A 265 -13.62 9.70 5.61
N THR A 266 -13.07 10.78 5.05
CA THR A 266 -13.30 11.21 3.68
C THR A 266 -12.14 10.83 2.74
N CYS A 267 -11.19 10.03 3.24
CA CYS A 267 -10.03 9.57 2.48
C CYS A 267 -10.34 8.36 1.61
N CYS A 268 -9.49 8.11 0.60
CA CYS A 268 -9.48 6.81 -0.05
C CYS A 268 -8.90 5.75 0.88
N ASN A 269 -9.76 4.83 1.32
CA ASN A 269 -9.32 3.68 2.11
C ASN A 269 -8.28 2.89 1.30
N PRO A 270 -7.06 2.63 1.82
CA PRO A 270 -6.03 1.87 1.11
C PRO A 270 -6.45 0.44 0.72
N LYS A 271 -7.54 -0.12 1.29
CA LYS A 271 -8.14 -1.38 0.80
C LYS A 271 -9.11 -1.26 -0.37
N SER A 272 -9.59 -0.07 -0.71
CA SER A 272 -10.40 0.14 -1.93
C SER A 272 -9.59 -0.02 -3.22
N SER A 273 -8.27 -0.04 -3.10
CA SER A 273 -7.36 0.37 -4.17
C SER A 273 -7.34 -0.49 -5.43
N TRP A 274 -8.09 -1.61 -5.52
CA TRP A 274 -8.31 -2.32 -6.81
C TRP A 274 -9.65 -3.07 -6.97
N ASP A 275 -10.41 -3.33 -5.90
CA ASP A 275 -11.65 -4.15 -6.00
C ASP A 275 -12.92 -3.40 -5.60
N TRP A 276 -12.82 -2.21 -4.98
CA TRP A 276 -13.99 -1.46 -4.54
C TRP A 276 -13.83 0.03 -4.84
N PRO A 277 -14.86 0.75 -5.31
CA PRO A 277 -14.77 2.19 -5.49
C PRO A 277 -14.35 2.88 -4.19
N CYS A 278 -13.27 3.67 -4.24
CA CYS A 278 -13.05 4.69 -3.20
C CYS A 278 -14.32 5.58 -3.19
N PRO A 279 -14.99 5.79 -2.05
CA PRO A 279 -16.03 6.79 -1.97
C PRO A 279 -15.39 8.14 -2.30
N SER A 280 -15.69 8.65 -3.48
CA SER A 280 -15.24 9.97 -3.93
C SER A 280 -16.24 10.96 -3.37
N TYR A 281 -15.96 11.48 -2.18
CA TYR A 281 -16.69 12.62 -1.67
C TYR A 281 -16.31 13.87 -2.47
N ASP A 282 -17.31 14.62 -2.92
CA ASP A 282 -17.05 15.95 -3.45
C ASP A 282 -16.72 16.95 -2.32
N PHE A 283 -16.41 18.19 -2.70
CA PHE A 283 -15.98 19.18 -1.70
C PHE A 283 -17.10 19.53 -0.73
N GLU A 284 -18.33 19.60 -1.24
CA GLU A 284 -19.54 19.91 -0.50
C GLU A 284 -19.86 18.78 0.50
N GLU A 285 -19.82 17.52 0.10
CA GLU A 285 -20.03 16.37 1.00
C GLU A 285 -18.95 16.30 2.10
N ILE A 286 -17.68 16.58 1.77
CA ILE A 286 -16.62 16.66 2.78
C ILE A 286 -16.93 17.76 3.79
N GLN A 287 -17.37 18.93 3.32
CA GLN A 287 -17.70 20.06 4.19
C GLN A 287 -18.89 19.74 5.10
N GLU A 288 -19.94 19.09 4.57
CA GLU A 288 -21.10 18.66 5.36
C GLU A 288 -20.68 17.70 6.48
N ILE A 289 -19.86 16.68 6.17
CA ILE A 289 -19.33 15.75 7.18
C ILE A 289 -18.49 16.49 8.23
N GLU A 290 -17.64 17.43 7.81
CA GLU A 290 -16.80 18.22 8.73
C GLU A 290 -17.64 19.11 9.65
N GLU A 291 -18.72 19.72 9.15
CA GLU A 291 -19.64 20.54 9.94
C GLU A 291 -20.44 19.69 10.93
N GLU A 292 -20.93 18.52 10.52
CA GLU A 292 -21.63 17.56 11.38
C GLU A 292 -20.74 17.04 12.52
N GLN A 293 -19.44 16.85 12.24
CA GLN A 293 -18.47 16.30 13.19
C GLN A 293 -17.55 17.37 13.81
N ALA A 294 -17.92 18.65 13.73
CA ALA A 294 -17.09 19.77 14.19
C ALA A 294 -16.62 19.65 15.65
N ALA A 295 -17.50 19.18 16.55
CA ALA A 295 -17.16 18.97 17.96
C ALA A 295 -16.09 17.89 18.16
N LEU A 296 -16.16 16.78 17.41
CA LEU A 296 -15.13 15.73 17.46
C LEU A 296 -13.82 16.21 16.84
N LEU A 297 -13.89 17.03 15.79
CA LEU A 297 -12.71 17.64 15.17
C LEU A 297 -12.01 18.65 16.09
N GLU A 298 -12.76 19.37 16.94
CA GLU A 298 -12.20 20.24 17.98
C GLU A 298 -11.47 19.41 19.05
N ILE A 299 -12.12 18.37 19.58
CA ILE A 299 -11.51 17.42 20.54
C ILE A 299 -10.24 16.78 19.96
N LEU A 300 -10.28 16.37 18.69
CA LEU A 300 -9.11 15.88 17.98
C LEU A 300 -7.98 16.91 17.97
N GLY A 301 -8.29 18.18 17.69
CA GLY A 301 -7.33 19.27 17.66
C GLY A 301 -6.60 19.43 18.99
N ASP A 302 -7.36 19.46 20.09
CA ASP A 302 -6.83 19.61 21.44
C ASP A 302 -5.96 18.40 21.84
N LEU A 303 -6.44 17.19 21.61
CA LEU A 303 -5.70 15.96 21.90
C LEU A 303 -4.43 15.84 21.08
N VAL A 304 -4.48 16.15 19.79
CA VAL A 304 -3.30 16.12 18.93
C VAL A 304 -2.27 17.13 19.40
N ALA A 305 -2.68 18.35 19.77
CA ALA A 305 -1.75 19.35 20.30
C ALA A 305 -1.08 18.88 21.61
N GLU A 306 -1.86 18.30 22.52
CA GLU A 306 -1.36 17.73 23.79
C GLU A 306 -0.35 16.59 23.53
N PHE A 307 -0.74 15.62 22.72
CA PHE A 307 0.05 14.43 22.41
C PHE A 307 1.30 14.75 21.60
N GLU A 308 1.22 15.64 20.61
CA GLU A 308 2.39 16.12 19.88
C GLU A 308 3.38 16.80 20.83
N GLY A 309 2.92 17.62 21.78
CA GLY A 309 3.78 18.23 22.80
C GLY A 309 4.55 17.19 23.62
N ARG A 310 3.86 16.15 24.10
CA ARG A 310 4.48 15.03 24.84
C ARG A 310 5.52 14.28 24.02
N VAL A 311 5.19 13.97 22.76
CA VAL A 311 6.10 13.28 21.84
C VAL A 311 7.34 14.14 21.58
N MET A 312 7.18 15.45 21.39
CA MET A 312 8.31 16.37 21.23
C MET A 312 9.20 16.39 22.47
N ASP A 313 8.62 16.49 23.67
CA ASP A 313 9.39 16.46 24.92
C ASP A 313 10.22 15.17 25.05
N ILE A 314 9.71 14.02 24.59
CA ILE A 314 10.43 12.74 24.59
C ILE A 314 11.57 12.73 23.57
N LEU A 315 11.32 13.25 22.37
CA LEU A 315 12.31 13.29 21.28
C LEU A 315 13.46 14.27 21.59
N GLU A 316 13.18 15.42 22.21
CA GLU A 316 14.17 16.44 22.57
C GLU A 316 15.11 16.02 23.70
N GLN A 317 14.71 15.07 24.55
CA GLN A 317 15.58 14.56 25.61
C GLN A 317 16.78 13.76 25.08
N GLU A 318 16.74 13.30 23.81
CA GLU A 318 17.81 12.57 23.12
C GLU A 318 18.55 11.54 23.99
N SER A 319 17.80 10.73 24.74
CA SER A 319 18.35 9.75 25.67
C SER A 319 18.46 8.37 25.02
N THR A 320 19.21 7.45 25.65
CA THR A 320 19.23 6.04 25.23
C THR A 320 17.88 5.34 25.40
N GLU A 321 16.92 5.98 26.06
CA GLU A 321 15.60 5.44 26.40
C GLU A 321 14.48 6.07 25.55
N THR A 322 14.79 6.94 24.58
CA THR A 322 13.78 7.64 23.76
C THR A 322 12.77 6.69 23.12
N LEU A 323 13.20 5.55 22.55
CA LEU A 323 12.28 4.57 21.97
C LEU A 323 11.38 3.91 23.02
N ALA A 324 11.93 3.58 24.20
CA ALA A 324 11.16 3.00 25.29
C ALA A 324 10.12 3.99 25.83
N ALA A 325 10.48 5.27 25.96
CA ALA A 325 9.58 6.34 26.36
C ALA A 325 8.47 6.59 25.32
N LEU A 326 8.77 6.49 24.02
CA LEU A 326 7.75 6.56 22.95
C LEU A 326 6.78 5.37 23.02
N VAL A 327 7.29 4.16 23.28
CA VAL A 327 6.45 2.97 23.48
C VAL A 327 5.55 3.18 24.70
N GLU A 328 6.11 3.61 25.83
CA GLU A 328 5.36 3.90 27.06
C GLU A 328 4.29 4.99 26.84
N PHE A 329 4.61 6.03 26.06
CA PHE A 329 3.63 7.04 25.67
C PHE A 329 2.42 6.40 24.98
N TRP A 330 2.63 5.53 23.98
CA TRP A 330 1.54 4.90 23.25
C TRP A 330 0.77 3.87 24.09
N THR A 331 1.47 3.00 24.82
CA THR A 331 0.83 1.91 25.56
C THR A 331 0.28 2.34 26.92
N GLY A 332 0.73 3.47 27.46
CA GLY A 332 0.32 4.04 28.73
C GLY A 332 -0.42 5.36 28.54
N TYR A 333 0.31 6.48 28.52
CA TYR A 333 -0.27 7.83 28.58
C TYR A 333 -1.39 8.08 27.56
N TRP A 334 -1.14 7.78 26.29
CA TRP A 334 -2.11 7.97 25.21
C TRP A 334 -3.35 7.11 25.45
N CYS A 335 -3.19 5.82 25.80
CA CYS A 335 -4.29 4.90 26.08
C CYS A 335 -5.16 5.40 27.24
N ASP A 336 -4.54 5.79 28.35
CA ASP A 336 -5.24 6.25 29.55
C ASP A 336 -6.00 7.55 29.26
N ARG A 337 -5.35 8.52 28.60
CA ARG A 337 -5.96 9.80 28.28
C ARG A 337 -7.13 9.66 27.31
N ILE A 338 -7.00 8.81 26.30
CA ILE A 338 -8.07 8.53 25.34
C ILE A 338 -9.25 7.84 26.03
N LYS A 339 -8.98 6.90 26.94
CA LYS A 339 -10.03 6.23 27.69
C LYS A 339 -10.85 7.23 28.50
N GLU A 340 -10.22 8.17 29.20
CA GLU A 340 -10.91 9.26 29.91
C GLU A 340 -11.82 10.07 28.97
N VAL A 341 -11.30 10.49 27.81
CA VAL A 341 -12.09 11.28 26.85
C VAL A 341 -13.26 10.48 26.29
N LEU A 342 -13.08 9.20 25.99
CA LEU A 342 -14.16 8.34 25.52
C LEU A 342 -15.20 8.11 26.62
N GLU A 343 -14.80 7.97 27.88
CA GLU A 343 -15.72 7.91 29.03
C GLU A 343 -16.53 9.20 29.18
N ASP A 344 -15.88 10.36 29.07
CA ASP A 344 -16.55 11.67 29.10
C ASP A 344 -17.56 11.82 27.95
N LEU A 345 -17.15 11.48 26.72
CA LEU A 345 -18.02 11.50 25.54
C LEU A 345 -19.23 10.58 25.70
N ASN A 346 -19.02 9.36 26.19
CA ASN A 346 -20.10 8.41 26.44
C ASN A 346 -21.01 8.85 27.58
N SER A 347 -20.48 9.52 28.61
CA SER A 347 -21.28 10.08 29.71
C SER A 347 -22.12 11.29 29.27
N ALA A 348 -21.65 12.02 28.25
CA ALA A 348 -22.38 13.11 27.61
C ALA A 348 -23.42 12.60 26.59
N MET A 349 -23.40 11.32 26.22
CA MET A 349 -24.45 10.73 25.39
C MET A 349 -25.73 10.55 26.20
N ILE A 350 -26.81 11.17 25.68
CA ILE A 350 -28.24 11.03 26.04
C ILE A 350 -28.46 10.52 27.47
N SER A 351 -28.77 11.44 28.37
CA SER A 351 -29.24 11.11 29.72
C SER A 351 -30.43 10.14 29.66
N ASP A 352 -30.63 9.32 30.71
CA ASP A 352 -31.81 8.43 30.79
C ASP A 352 -33.13 9.18 30.51
N GLU A 353 -33.20 10.45 30.88
CA GLU A 353 -34.36 11.32 30.66
C GLU A 353 -34.55 11.70 29.18
N GLU A 354 -33.48 11.99 28.46
CA GLU A 354 -33.50 12.23 27.01
C GLU A 354 -33.77 10.94 26.23
N ARG A 355 -33.23 9.80 26.71
CA ARG A 355 -33.48 8.48 26.14
C ARG A 355 -34.96 8.13 26.24
N LEU A 356 -35.54 8.31 27.42
CA LEU A 356 -36.97 8.14 27.66
C LEU A 356 -37.81 9.16 26.88
N ALA A 357 -37.31 10.39 26.66
CA ALA A 357 -38.01 11.37 25.83
C ALA A 357 -38.05 10.97 24.35
N ALA A 358 -36.94 10.45 23.83
CA ALA A 358 -36.85 9.90 22.48
C ALA A 358 -37.77 8.67 22.30
N GLU A 359 -37.79 7.75 23.28
CA GLU A 359 -38.70 6.61 23.27
C GLU A 359 -40.18 7.04 23.27
N ARG A 360 -40.53 8.10 24.02
CA ARG A 360 -41.89 8.67 24.05
C ARG A 360 -42.36 9.24 22.72
N ILE A 361 -41.45 9.70 21.85
CA ILE A 361 -41.78 10.16 20.49
C ILE A 361 -41.67 9.05 19.43
N GLY A 362 -41.47 7.80 19.87
CA GLY A 362 -41.49 6.61 19.02
C GLY A 362 -40.11 6.18 18.49
N VAL A 363 -39.01 6.78 18.96
CA VAL A 363 -37.66 6.29 18.66
C VAL A 363 -37.50 4.91 19.33
N ARG A 364 -37.22 3.88 18.52
CA ARG A 364 -36.83 2.57 19.03
C ARG A 364 -35.33 2.45 18.92
N TRP A 365 -34.68 2.25 20.06
CA TRP A 365 -33.28 1.87 20.09
C TRP A 365 -33.19 0.42 19.64
N TYR A 366 -32.65 0.21 18.44
CA TYR A 366 -32.15 -1.09 18.08
C TYR A 366 -30.80 -1.20 18.76
N ASP A 367 -30.63 -2.20 19.63
CA ASP A 367 -29.27 -2.64 19.93
C ASP A 367 -28.58 -2.90 18.58
N GLU A 368 -27.30 -2.53 18.46
CA GLU A 368 -26.49 -3.00 17.32
C GLU A 368 -26.83 -4.48 17.15
N PRO A 369 -27.16 -4.96 15.94
CA PRO A 369 -27.38 -6.38 15.76
C PRO A 369 -26.16 -7.06 16.37
N ASP A 370 -26.38 -7.92 17.37
CA ASP A 370 -25.37 -8.86 17.83
C ASP A 370 -24.63 -9.30 16.58
N GLU A 371 -23.32 -9.01 16.53
CA GLU A 371 -22.47 -9.28 15.38
C GLU A 371 -23.01 -10.53 14.68
N GLU A 372 -23.52 -10.38 13.45
CA GLU A 372 -24.04 -11.53 12.71
C GLU A 372 -23.02 -12.64 12.91
N PRO A 373 -23.40 -13.79 13.50
CA PRO A 373 -22.43 -14.76 14.00
C PRO A 373 -21.45 -15.00 12.89
N GLU A 374 -20.17 -14.66 13.14
CA GLU A 374 -19.11 -14.66 12.14
C GLU A 374 -19.36 -15.80 11.17
N GLU A 375 -19.61 -15.50 9.88
CA GLU A 375 -19.73 -16.55 8.88
C GLU A 375 -18.54 -17.49 9.07
N GLU A 376 -18.79 -18.71 9.56
CA GLU A 376 -17.71 -19.60 9.97
C GLU A 376 -16.71 -19.71 8.83
N ASP A 377 -15.46 -19.29 9.08
CA ASP A 377 -14.46 -19.19 8.01
C ASP A 377 -14.28 -20.58 7.39
N LYS A 378 -14.77 -20.73 6.16
CA LYS A 378 -14.66 -21.98 5.39
C LYS A 378 -13.21 -22.34 5.08
N ARG A 379 -12.25 -21.49 5.44
CA ARG A 379 -10.81 -21.76 5.38
C ARG A 379 -10.27 -22.39 6.68
N ASP A 380 -10.99 -22.32 7.80
CA ASP A 380 -10.62 -23.05 9.02
C ASP A 380 -10.86 -24.56 8.83
N ILE A 381 -9.82 -25.36 9.03
CA ILE A 381 -9.93 -26.82 8.93
C ILE A 381 -10.89 -27.40 9.97
N LYS A 382 -11.09 -26.72 11.11
CA LYS A 382 -12.06 -27.14 12.15
C LYS A 382 -13.51 -27.01 11.70
N TYR A 383 -13.82 -26.10 10.77
CA TYR A 383 -15.12 -26.01 10.13
C TYR A 383 -15.42 -27.29 9.35
N TRP A 384 -14.46 -27.76 8.55
CA TRP A 384 -14.61 -28.99 7.77
C TRP A 384 -14.69 -30.25 8.64
N TYR A 385 -13.94 -30.30 9.76
CA TYR A 385 -14.07 -31.41 10.71
C TYR A 385 -15.48 -31.49 11.32
N ARG A 386 -16.05 -30.38 11.78
CA ARG A 386 -17.44 -30.35 12.28
C ARG A 386 -18.45 -30.77 11.21
N ARG A 387 -18.28 -30.32 9.96
CA ARG A 387 -19.19 -30.69 8.86
C ARG A 387 -19.08 -32.15 8.43
N ILE A 388 -17.92 -32.77 8.60
CA ILE A 388 -17.74 -34.20 8.37
C ILE A 388 -18.43 -35.02 9.47
N ASP A 389 -18.33 -34.58 10.72
CA ASP A 389 -18.97 -35.24 11.87
C ASP A 389 -20.52 -35.15 11.83
N GLU A 390 -21.08 -34.11 11.20
CA GLU A 390 -22.53 -33.97 10.99
C GLU A 390 -23.12 -34.91 9.91
N ILE A 391 -22.28 -35.52 9.07
CA ILE A 391 -22.68 -36.41 7.97
C ILE A 391 -22.46 -37.90 8.33
N ALA A 392 -21.81 -38.18 9.46
CA ALA A 392 -21.62 -39.52 10.03
C ALA A 392 -22.73 -39.87 11.03
#